data_AF-A0A7R9WH37-F1
#
_entry.id   AF-A0A7R9WH37-F1
#
_cell.length_a   1.000
_cell.length_b   1.000
_cell.length_c   1.000
_cell.angle_alpha   90.00
_cell.angle_beta   90.00
_cell.angle_gamma   90.00
#
_symmetry.space_group_name_H-M   'P 1'
#
loop_
_entity.id
_entity.type
_entity.pdbx_description
1 polymer ?
#
loop_
_entity_poly.entity_id
_entity_poly.type
_entity_poly.pdbx_seq_one_letter_code
_entity_poly.pdbx_strand_id
1 'polypeptide(L)'
;QLPTCSDPLVSARTRKRISCVLKVGHAHAGAGKMRVQDHHDWEDVRSVVMMTEGKYCTAEPFIPGEYDLRIQKIGEHYRAYRRRSISGTWKTNTGCSIVEEIDLSPTYKEWV
;
A
#
# COMPACT_ATOMS: atom_id res chain seq x y z
N GLN A 1 -2.01 -20.13 37.67
CA GLN A 1 -0.99 -19.14 37.24
C GLN A 1 -1.50 -18.51 35.94
N LEU A 2 -1.63 -17.18 35.91
CA LEU A 2 -1.97 -16.48 34.67
C LEU A 2 -0.75 -16.50 33.74
N PRO A 3 -0.91 -16.71 32.42
CA PRO A 3 0.20 -16.78 31.49
C PRO A 3 0.91 -15.41 31.40
N THR A 4 2.23 -15.42 31.57
CA THR A 4 3.08 -14.23 31.40
C THR A 4 3.49 -14.07 29.94
N CYS A 5 3.79 -12.83 29.54
CA CYS A 5 4.14 -12.41 28.17
C CYS A 5 5.38 -13.12 27.55
N SER A 6 6.01 -14.04 28.26
CA SER A 6 7.24 -14.74 27.90
C SER A 6 7.03 -16.07 27.15
N ASP A 7 5.80 -16.54 26.98
CA ASP A 7 5.54 -17.79 26.25
C ASP A 7 5.59 -17.59 24.71
N PRO A 8 6.51 -18.25 23.99
CA PRO A 8 6.68 -18.06 22.55
C PRO A 8 5.47 -18.52 21.73
N LEU A 9 4.68 -19.46 22.26
CA LEU A 9 3.43 -19.94 21.64
C LEU A 9 2.24 -18.98 21.87
N VAL A 10 2.29 -18.15 22.93
CA VAL A 10 1.28 -17.11 23.22
C VAL A 10 1.57 -15.83 22.44
N SER A 11 2.85 -15.48 22.27
CA SER A 11 3.30 -14.33 21.46
C SER A 11 2.87 -14.43 19.98
N ALA A 12 2.77 -15.66 19.44
CA ALA A 12 2.39 -15.91 18.05
C ALA A 12 0.88 -15.71 17.75
N ARG A 13 0.00 -15.70 18.75
CA ARG A 13 -1.47 -15.65 18.53
C ARG A 13 -2.13 -14.29 18.75
N THR A 14 -1.43 -13.26 19.19
CA THR A 14 -2.02 -11.94 19.48
C THR A 14 -1.21 -10.72 19.04
N ARG A 15 -0.06 -10.89 18.37
CA ARG A 15 0.60 -9.76 17.69
C ARG A 15 -0.08 -9.49 16.34
N LYS A 16 -0.97 -8.49 16.30
CA LYS A 16 -1.52 -7.94 15.06
C LYS A 16 -0.34 -7.57 14.15
N ARG A 17 -0.12 -8.32 13.06
CA ARG A 17 0.97 -8.03 12.11
C ARG A 17 0.77 -6.62 11.56
N ILE A 18 1.67 -5.71 11.88
CA ILE A 18 1.65 -4.32 11.39
C ILE A 18 2.33 -4.31 10.02
N SER A 19 1.61 -4.77 8.99
CA SER A 19 2.02 -4.59 7.60
C SER A 19 1.16 -3.50 6.99
N CYS A 20 1.70 -2.29 6.89
CA CYS A 20 0.98 -1.12 6.38
C CYS A 20 1.80 -0.31 5.38
N VAL A 21 1.11 0.51 4.61
CA VAL A 21 1.71 1.55 3.76
C VAL A 21 1.47 2.89 4.43
N LEU A 22 2.56 3.59 4.76
CA LEU A 22 2.52 4.96 5.25
C LEU A 22 2.68 5.93 4.06
N LYS A 23 1.86 6.98 4.01
CA LYS A 23 1.89 8.04 2.98
C LYS A 23 2.02 9.40 3.67
N VAL A 24 3.07 10.14 3.36
CA VAL A 24 3.40 11.43 4.01
C VAL A 24 3.06 12.59 3.09
N GLY A 25 2.25 13.52 3.58
CA GLY A 25 1.80 14.73 2.90
C GLY A 25 1.07 14.45 1.58
N HIS A 26 1.28 15.35 0.62
CA HIS A 26 0.71 15.27 -0.72
C HIS A 26 1.84 15.13 -1.75
N ALA A 27 2.03 13.92 -2.28
CA ALA A 27 3.11 13.63 -3.24
C ALA A 27 2.71 12.54 -4.24
N HIS A 28 3.34 12.57 -5.43
CA HIS A 28 3.03 11.69 -6.57
C HIS A 28 4.17 10.70 -6.88
N ALA A 29 3.98 9.85 -7.90
CA ALA A 29 4.98 8.91 -8.43
C ALA A 29 5.64 7.95 -7.39
N GLY A 30 4.96 7.69 -6.27
CA GLY A 30 5.49 6.83 -5.20
C GLY A 30 6.34 7.55 -4.16
N ALA A 31 6.57 8.87 -4.29
CA ALA A 31 7.30 9.67 -3.30
C ALA A 31 6.51 9.78 -1.98
N GLY A 32 7.24 9.77 -0.86
CA GLY A 32 6.67 9.84 0.50
C GLY A 32 5.85 8.63 0.92
N LYS A 33 5.98 7.49 0.20
CA LYS A 33 5.23 6.26 0.48
C LYS A 33 6.18 5.15 0.88
N MET A 34 5.96 4.55 2.04
CA MET A 34 6.85 3.55 2.63
C MET A 34 6.04 2.33 3.06
N ARG A 35 6.61 1.14 2.90
CA ARG A 35 6.04 -0.10 3.43
C ARG A 35 6.68 -0.33 4.80
N VAL A 36 5.85 -0.49 5.81
CA VAL A 36 6.24 -0.83 7.19
C VAL A 36 5.89 -2.30 7.40
N GLN A 37 6.85 -3.13 7.79
CA GLN A 37 6.67 -4.57 7.92
C GLN A 37 6.45 -5.02 9.36
N ASP A 38 7.03 -4.29 10.31
CA ASP A 38 6.91 -4.56 11.73
C ASP A 38 6.97 -3.27 12.58
N HIS A 39 6.95 -3.44 13.91
CA HIS A 39 6.97 -2.33 14.86
C HIS A 39 8.29 -1.54 14.91
N HIS A 40 9.43 -2.13 14.56
CA HIS A 40 10.70 -1.41 14.53
C HIS A 40 10.73 -0.46 13.33
N ASP A 41 10.33 -0.94 12.15
CA ASP A 41 10.12 -0.10 10.97
C ASP A 41 9.18 1.09 11.28
N TRP A 42 8.16 0.87 12.11
CA TRP A 42 7.20 1.90 12.48
C TRP A 42 7.83 3.00 13.33
N GLU A 43 8.64 2.64 14.33
CA GLU A 43 9.36 3.60 15.17
C GLU A 43 10.34 4.44 14.34
N ASP A 44 11.10 3.79 13.45
CA ASP A 44 12.04 4.46 12.55
C ASP A 44 11.32 5.42 11.61
N VAL A 45 10.29 4.96 10.90
CA VAL A 45 9.53 5.80 9.97
C VAL A 45 8.84 6.95 10.72
N ARG A 46 8.31 6.72 11.92
CA ARG A 46 7.71 7.78 12.75
C ARG A 46 8.73 8.87 13.04
N SER A 47 9.96 8.51 13.41
CA SER A 47 11.02 9.50 13.68
C SER A 47 11.34 10.35 12.45
N VAL A 48 11.37 9.75 11.26
CA VAL A 48 11.59 10.47 9.99
C VAL A 48 10.41 11.39 9.67
N VAL A 49 9.18 10.93 9.88
CA VAL A 49 7.97 11.75 9.63
C VAL A 49 7.89 12.94 10.58
N MET A 50 8.35 12.79 11.83
CA MET A 50 8.42 13.90 12.79
C MET A 50 9.32 15.05 12.30
N MET A 51 10.35 14.75 11.49
CA MET A 51 11.22 15.77 10.89
C MET A 51 10.54 16.51 9.72
N THR A 52 9.40 16.04 9.23
CA THR A 52 8.67 16.71 8.14
C THR A 52 7.69 17.74 8.69
N GLU A 53 8.21 18.93 8.98
CA GLU A 53 7.42 20.04 9.54
C GLU A 53 6.15 20.33 8.73
N GLY A 54 5.01 20.39 9.42
CA GLY A 54 3.71 20.78 8.84
C GLY A 54 3.05 19.74 7.93
N LYS A 55 3.57 18.52 7.80
CA LYS A 55 2.97 17.48 6.94
C LYS A 55 2.16 16.46 7.75
N TYR A 56 0.96 16.16 7.27
CA TYR A 56 0.16 15.04 7.78
C TYR A 56 0.66 13.71 7.19
N CYS A 57 0.27 12.58 7.80
CA CYS A 57 0.49 11.26 7.22
C CYS A 57 -0.75 10.38 7.35
N THR A 58 -0.92 9.43 6.43
CA THR A 58 -1.96 8.39 6.50
C THR A 58 -1.33 7.00 6.48
N ALA A 59 -1.97 6.06 7.16
CA ALA A 59 -1.58 4.65 7.17
C ALA A 59 -2.75 3.79 6.68
N GLU A 60 -2.48 2.85 5.79
CA GLU A 60 -3.46 1.88 5.30
C GLU A 60 -2.86 0.46 5.31
N PRO A 61 -3.67 -0.59 5.42
CA PRO A 61 -3.17 -1.97 5.33
C PRO A 61 -2.41 -2.21 4.03
N PHE A 62 -1.27 -2.89 4.11
CA PHE A 62 -0.55 -3.31 2.91
C PHE A 62 -1.30 -4.47 2.25
N ILE A 63 -1.71 -4.29 0.99
CA ILE A 63 -2.38 -5.32 0.20
C ILE A 63 -1.35 -5.94 -0.76
N PRO A 64 -1.05 -7.24 -0.65
CA PRO A 64 -0.24 -7.94 -1.64
C PRO A 64 -1.10 -8.17 -2.90
N GLY A 65 -1.10 -7.20 -3.80
CA GLY A 65 -1.82 -7.28 -5.08
C GLY A 65 -0.96 -7.93 -6.16
N GLU A 66 -1.56 -8.80 -6.98
CA GLU A 66 -0.93 -9.34 -8.20
C GLU A 66 -0.76 -8.26 -9.28
N TYR A 67 -1.69 -7.30 -9.32
CA TYR A 67 -1.69 -6.16 -10.23
C TYR A 67 -2.47 -5.00 -9.61
N ASP A 68 -2.26 -3.79 -10.11
CA ASP A 68 -3.15 -2.66 -9.87
C ASP A 68 -4.12 -2.46 -11.04
N LEU A 69 -5.34 -2.03 -10.73
CA LEU A 69 -6.38 -1.72 -11.71
C LEU A 69 -6.52 -0.19 -11.84
N ARG A 70 -6.53 0.30 -13.07
CA ARG A 70 -6.79 1.71 -13.38
C ARG A 70 -7.93 1.82 -14.39
N ILE A 71 -9.04 2.40 -13.94
CA ILE A 71 -10.19 2.73 -14.78
C ILE A 71 -10.12 4.22 -15.10
N GLN A 72 -10.29 4.56 -16.37
CA GLN A 72 -10.19 5.93 -16.88
C GLN A 72 -11.49 6.28 -17.61
N LYS A 73 -12.01 7.47 -17.33
CA LYS A 73 -13.18 8.05 -17.99
C LYS A 73 -12.80 9.39 -18.59
N ILE A 74 -13.03 9.55 -19.89
CA ILE A 74 -12.80 10.79 -20.64
C ILE A 74 -14.07 11.07 -21.43
N GLY A 75 -14.89 12.02 -20.95
CA GLY A 75 -16.24 12.23 -21.46
C GLY A 75 -17.09 10.95 -21.29
N GLU A 76 -17.60 10.42 -22.40
CA GLU A 76 -18.37 9.18 -22.45
C GLU A 76 -17.52 7.93 -22.69
N HIS A 77 -16.21 8.09 -22.89
CA HIS A 77 -15.30 6.98 -23.16
C HIS A 77 -14.71 6.43 -21.86
N TYR A 78 -14.83 5.12 -21.70
CA TYR A 78 -14.28 4.37 -20.57
C TYR A 78 -13.19 3.43 -21.07
N ARG A 79 -12.12 3.26 -20.31
CA ARG A 79 -11.09 2.23 -20.52
C ARG A 79 -10.59 1.69 -19.20
N ALA A 80 -10.28 0.39 -19.15
CA ALA A 80 -9.72 -0.24 -17.97
C ALA A 80 -8.37 -0.87 -18.29
N TYR A 81 -7.41 -0.70 -17.39
CA TYR A 81 -6.06 -1.21 -17.53
C TYR A 81 -5.66 -1.95 -16.28
N ARG A 82 -5.04 -3.12 -16.42
CA ARG A 82 -4.31 -3.76 -15.34
C ARG A 82 -2.81 -3.54 -15.53
N ARG A 83 -2.09 -3.30 -14.43
CA ARG A 83 -0.64 -3.14 -14.45
C ARG A 83 0.02 -4.08 -13.47
N ARG A 84 1.04 -4.81 -13.95
CA ARG A 84 1.83 -5.74 -13.17
C ARG A 84 3.30 -5.32 -13.16
N SER A 85 3.89 -5.27 -11.98
CA SER A 85 5.33 -5.05 -11.81
C SER A 85 6.11 -6.26 -12.31
N ILE A 86 7.12 -6.03 -13.15
CA ILE A 86 8.09 -7.08 -13.55
C ILE A 86 9.43 -6.92 -12.84
N SER A 87 9.66 -5.77 -12.21
CA SER A 87 10.87 -5.46 -11.46
C SER A 87 10.81 -5.90 -9.99
N GLY A 88 9.75 -6.60 -9.57
CA GLY A 88 9.60 -7.10 -8.20
C GLY A 88 9.29 -6.04 -7.15
N THR A 89 9.07 -4.78 -7.55
CA THR A 89 8.62 -3.74 -6.62
C THR A 89 7.14 -3.90 -6.27
N TRP A 90 6.80 -3.58 -5.03
CA TRP A 90 5.41 -3.45 -4.58
C TRP A 90 4.73 -2.18 -5.12
N LYS A 91 5.53 -1.15 -5.50
CA LYS A 91 5.06 0.04 -6.19
C LYS A 91 5.07 -0.21 -7.69
N THR A 92 4.03 -0.84 -8.21
CA THR A 92 3.87 -1.13 -9.64
C THR A 92 3.96 0.10 -10.55
N ASN A 93 3.86 1.32 -10.02
CA ASN A 93 4.08 2.55 -10.78
C ASN A 93 5.56 2.98 -10.89
N THR A 94 6.49 2.24 -10.28
CA THR A 94 7.92 2.56 -10.22
C THR A 94 8.72 1.46 -10.90
N GLY A 95 9.68 1.80 -11.75
CA GLY A 95 10.46 0.82 -12.51
C GLY A 95 9.65 0.14 -13.61
N CYS A 96 10.10 -1.02 -14.07
CA CYS A 96 9.51 -1.71 -15.21
C CYS A 96 8.20 -2.41 -14.84
N SER A 97 7.17 -2.22 -15.66
CA SER A 97 5.86 -2.85 -15.50
C SER A 97 5.23 -3.14 -16.86
N ILE A 98 4.39 -4.16 -16.89
CA ILE A 98 3.55 -4.50 -18.04
C ILE A 98 2.17 -3.90 -17.79
N VAL A 99 1.60 -3.26 -18.81
CA VAL A 99 0.26 -2.68 -18.79
C VAL A 99 -0.55 -3.37 -19.89
N GLU A 100 -1.71 -3.89 -19.50
CA GLU A 100 -2.63 -4.57 -20.41
C GLU A 100 -4.00 -3.90 -20.32
N GLU A 101 -4.60 -3.59 -21.46
CA GLU A 101 -6.00 -3.17 -21.53
C GLU A 101 -6.89 -4.38 -21.25
N ILE A 102 -7.96 -4.17 -20.49
CA ILE A 102 -8.93 -5.20 -20.14
C ILE A 102 -10.35 -4.70 -20.39
N ASP A 103 -11.27 -5.65 -20.51
CA ASP A 103 -12.68 -5.34 -20.69
C ASP A 103 -13.29 -4.63 -19.48
N LEU A 104 -14.21 -3.72 -19.76
CA LEU A 104 -14.96 -3.01 -18.74
C LEU A 104 -16.07 -3.88 -18.16
N SER A 105 -16.00 -4.13 -16.86
CA SER A 105 -17.14 -4.69 -16.12
C SER A 105 -18.14 -3.59 -15.72
N PRO A 106 -19.42 -3.93 -15.45
CA PRO A 106 -20.38 -2.99 -14.88
C PRO A 106 -19.88 -2.37 -13.56
N THR A 107 -19.27 -3.17 -12.69
CA THR A 107 -18.68 -2.70 -11.42
C THR A 107 -17.60 -1.65 -11.63
N TYR A 108 -16.77 -1.79 -12.68
CA TYR A 108 -15.73 -0.80 -12.98
C TYR A 108 -16.33 0.55 -13.38
N LYS A 109 -17.48 0.54 -14.06
CA LYS A 109 -18.17 1.78 -14.42
C LYS A 109 -18.80 2.46 -13.21
N GLU A 110 -19.23 1.72 -12.20
CA GLU A 110 -19.80 2.28 -10.97
C GLU A 110 -18.74 3.00 -10.10
N TRP A 111 -17.46 2.64 -10.22
CA TRP A 111 -16.39 3.25 -9.43
C TRP A 111 -15.91 4.62 -9.94
N VAL A 112 -16.28 5.05 -11.17
CA VAL A 112 -15.70 6.22 -11.87
C VAL A 112 -16.73 7.18 -12.47
#